data_AF-R9N383-F1
#
_entry.id   AF-R9N383-F1
#
_cell.length_a   1.000
_cell.length_b   1.000
_cell.length_c   1.000
_cell.angle_alpha   90.00
_cell.angle_beta   90.00
_cell.angle_gamma   90.00
#
_symmetry.space_group_name_H-M   'P 1'
#
loop_
_entity.id
_entity.type
_entity.pdbx_description
1 polymer ?
#
loop_
_entity_poly.entity_id
_entity_poly.type
_entity_poly.pdbx_seq_one_letter_code
_entity_poly.pdbx_strand_id
1 'polypeptide(L)'
;MKKFKKLLSVMLVSTLLVANVIPVSAAEIQPRDAAPALTQFYVYSVSSEKGGTEVIQRSGSFAQVGTTLDHGGTWLEVETIEIGYAKTRSATLNSTNMTLKSKKAIDLDNDRIIDGWACVWRYENSYGFEAGTFKASSKSANSPWNTMNITFYIH
;
A
#
# COMPACT_ATOMS: atom_id res chain seq x y z
N MET A 1 38.67 30.67 86.42
CA MET A 1 39.32 29.39 86.81
C MET A 1 38.40 28.23 86.44
N LYS A 2 38.98 27.19 85.81
CA LYS A 2 38.45 25.86 85.46
C LYS A 2 37.50 25.75 84.24
N LYS A 3 37.64 24.81 83.30
CA LYS A 3 38.74 23.94 82.80
C LYS A 3 38.27 23.44 81.42
N PHE A 4 39.14 23.48 80.40
CA PHE A 4 39.05 22.67 79.18
C PHE A 4 38.98 21.16 79.52
N LYS A 5 38.25 20.34 78.74
CA LYS A 5 38.66 18.97 78.35
C LYS A 5 37.73 18.29 77.32
N LYS A 6 38.36 17.91 76.18
CA LYS A 6 38.27 16.66 75.37
C LYS A 6 36.91 16.18 74.82
N LEU A 7 36.69 16.08 73.51
CA LEU A 7 37.20 15.15 72.46
C LEU A 7 36.42 13.82 72.34
N LEU A 8 36.05 13.53 71.08
CA LEU A 8 35.51 12.31 70.43
C LEU A 8 34.06 11.90 70.71
N SER A 9 33.22 11.89 69.67
CA SER A 9 32.66 10.64 69.08
C SER A 9 31.80 10.99 67.84
N VAL A 10 32.29 10.66 66.64
CA VAL A 10 31.70 9.64 65.73
C VAL A 10 30.46 10.12 64.95
N MET A 11 30.67 10.23 63.64
CA MET A 11 29.73 10.02 62.52
C MET A 11 28.27 10.42 62.69
N LEU A 12 27.80 11.33 61.85
CA LEU A 12 26.85 10.96 60.79
C LEU A 12 26.88 12.04 59.69
N VAL A 13 27.62 11.76 58.63
CA VAL A 13 27.40 12.43 57.34
C VAL A 13 26.15 11.79 56.77
N SER A 14 24.97 12.34 57.06
CA SER A 14 23.74 12.00 56.37
C SER A 14 23.72 12.76 55.05
N THR A 15 24.41 12.24 54.04
CA THR A 15 24.18 12.62 52.65
C THR A 15 22.74 12.27 52.30
N LEU A 16 21.89 13.29 52.20
CA LEU A 16 20.54 13.15 51.65
C LEU A 16 20.68 12.95 50.15
N LEU A 17 20.69 11.70 49.70
CA LEU A 17 20.64 11.35 48.28
C LEU A 17 19.22 11.60 47.79
N VAL A 18 18.98 12.79 47.22
CA VAL A 18 17.71 13.06 46.53
C VAL A 18 17.73 12.27 45.23
N ALA A 19 17.05 11.12 45.22
CA ALA A 19 16.85 10.36 43.99
C ALA A 19 15.97 11.21 43.06
N ASN A 20 16.57 11.78 42.01
CA ASN A 20 15.83 12.34 40.89
C ASN A 20 15.13 11.18 40.17
N VAL A 21 13.90 10.88 40.58
CA VAL A 21 13.02 10.02 39.79
C VAL A 21 12.60 10.85 38.59
N ILE A 22 13.28 10.67 37.45
CA ILE A 22 12.79 11.19 36.17
C ILE A 22 11.57 10.31 35.84
N PRO A 23 10.33 10.86 35.81
CA PRO A 23 9.23 10.09 35.26
C PRO A 23 9.56 9.88 33.78
N VAL A 24 9.91 8.65 33.41
CA VAL A 24 9.89 8.24 32.01
C VAL A 24 8.43 8.30 31.61
N SER A 25 8.02 9.38 30.93
CA SER A 25 6.69 9.45 30.35
C SER A 25 6.56 8.28 29.39
N ALA A 26 5.57 7.41 29.62
CA ALA A 26 5.16 6.46 28.61
C ALA A 26 4.89 7.25 27.33
N ALA A 27 5.54 6.89 26.22
CA ALA A 27 5.25 7.51 24.94
C ALA A 27 3.75 7.37 24.69
N GLU A 28 3.06 8.50 24.50
CA GLU A 28 1.64 8.51 24.17
C GLU A 28 1.49 7.75 22.84
N ILE A 29 0.78 6.62 22.87
CA ILE A 29 0.49 5.85 21.66
C ILE A 29 -0.57 6.65 20.91
N GLN A 30 -0.14 7.48 19.96
CA GLN A 30 -1.07 8.16 19.06
C GLN A 30 -1.69 7.12 18.12
N PRO A 31 -3.01 6.90 18.16
CA PRO A 31 -3.68 6.02 17.21
C PRO A 31 -3.46 6.55 15.80
N ARG A 32 -3.10 5.67 14.85
CA ARG A 32 -3.11 6.06 13.44
C ARG A 32 -4.54 6.21 12.96
N ASP A 33 -4.76 7.12 12.03
CA ASP A 33 -6.06 7.30 11.39
C ASP A 33 -6.54 6.01 10.73
N ALA A 34 -7.86 5.85 10.64
CA ALA A 34 -8.44 4.68 10.00
C ALA A 34 -8.00 4.59 8.54
N ALA A 35 -7.61 3.39 8.11
CA ALA A 35 -7.22 3.13 6.74
C ALA A 35 -8.33 3.60 5.75
N PRO A 36 -8.02 4.46 4.77
CA PRO A 36 -9.03 5.01 3.86
C PRO A 36 -9.71 3.92 3.02
N ALA A 37 -10.98 4.16 2.68
CA ALA A 37 -11.71 3.32 1.75
C ALA A 37 -11.12 3.38 0.33
N LEU A 38 -11.48 2.43 -0.53
CA LEU A 38 -11.02 2.40 -1.91
C LEU A 38 -11.67 3.56 -2.68
N THR A 39 -10.87 4.46 -3.22
CA THR A 39 -11.33 5.68 -3.91
C THR A 39 -10.98 5.71 -5.39
N GLN A 40 -9.92 5.00 -5.80
CA GLN A 40 -9.50 4.92 -7.19
C GLN A 40 -9.16 3.49 -7.58
N PHE A 41 -9.50 3.12 -8.81
CA PHE A 41 -9.12 1.85 -9.41
C PHE A 41 -9.04 2.00 -10.93
N TYR A 42 -7.85 1.85 -11.50
CA TYR A 42 -7.61 2.09 -12.93
C TYR A 42 -6.46 1.24 -13.49
N VAL A 43 -6.42 1.05 -14.80
CA VAL A 43 -5.28 0.48 -15.55
C VAL A 43 -4.19 1.53 -15.72
N TYR A 44 -2.97 1.19 -15.33
CA TYR A 44 -1.80 2.06 -15.45
C TYR A 44 -0.90 1.66 -16.62
N SER A 45 -0.67 0.36 -16.82
CA SER A 45 0.12 -0.13 -17.94
C SER A 45 -0.40 -1.45 -18.47
N VAL A 46 -0.14 -1.69 -19.76
CA VAL A 46 -0.39 -2.96 -20.43
C VAL A 46 0.90 -3.39 -21.11
N SER A 47 1.30 -4.65 -20.92
CA SER A 47 2.48 -5.23 -21.53
C SER A 47 2.16 -6.55 -22.23
N SER A 48 2.72 -6.77 -23.42
CA SER A 48 2.63 -8.06 -24.12
C SER A 48 3.85 -8.29 -25.03
N GLU A 49 3.93 -9.46 -25.65
CA GLU A 49 4.99 -9.77 -26.64
C GLU A 49 4.90 -8.87 -27.87
N LYS A 50 3.68 -8.70 -28.42
CA LYS A 50 3.43 -7.93 -29.64
C LYS A 50 3.51 -6.41 -29.43
N GLY A 51 2.83 -5.90 -28.40
CA GLY A 51 2.70 -4.45 -28.17
C GLY A 51 3.82 -3.83 -27.34
N GLY A 52 4.72 -4.63 -26.76
CA GLY A 52 5.65 -4.14 -25.74
C GLY A 52 4.88 -3.62 -24.53
N THR A 53 5.39 -2.58 -23.86
CA THR A 53 4.73 -1.91 -22.73
C THR A 53 4.12 -0.58 -23.16
N GLU A 54 2.81 -0.42 -22.96
CA GLU A 54 2.07 0.84 -23.11
C GLU A 54 1.71 1.39 -21.72
N VAL A 55 2.04 2.66 -21.45
CA VAL A 55 1.54 3.39 -20.28
C VAL A 55 0.22 4.05 -20.64
N ILE A 56 -0.82 3.76 -19.85
CA ILE A 56 -2.17 4.26 -20.09
C ILE A 56 -2.33 5.59 -19.35
N GLN A 57 -2.33 6.69 -20.10
CA GLN A 57 -2.27 8.03 -19.50
C GLN A 57 -3.47 8.35 -18.61
N ARG A 58 -4.66 7.82 -18.92
CA ARG A 58 -5.86 7.92 -18.08
C ARG A 58 -6.85 6.80 -18.43
N SER A 59 -7.00 5.78 -17.58
CA SER A 59 -8.14 4.86 -17.71
C SER A 59 -9.18 5.12 -16.61
N GLY A 60 -10.46 5.17 -16.99
CA GLY A 60 -11.56 5.51 -16.07
C GLY A 60 -12.83 5.91 -16.82
N SER A 61 -13.91 6.23 -16.10
CA SER A 61 -15.26 6.47 -16.66
C SER A 61 -15.37 7.61 -17.69
N PHE A 62 -14.36 8.48 -17.79
CA PHE A 62 -14.30 9.60 -18.74
C PHE A 62 -13.00 9.61 -19.56
N ALA A 63 -12.25 8.51 -19.59
CA ALA A 63 -10.91 8.46 -20.17
C ALA A 63 -10.66 7.16 -20.96
N GLN A 64 -9.46 7.02 -21.55
CA GLN A 64 -9.07 5.93 -22.45
C GLN A 64 -9.59 4.56 -21.95
N VAL A 65 -10.43 3.92 -22.76
CA VAL A 65 -11.08 2.62 -22.45
C VAL A 65 -10.44 1.45 -23.19
N GLY A 66 -9.27 1.67 -23.79
CA GLY A 66 -8.47 0.61 -24.38
C GLY A 66 -7.05 1.03 -24.74
N THR A 67 -6.19 0.07 -25.09
CA THR A 67 -4.82 0.34 -25.54
C THR A 67 -4.80 1.17 -26.84
N THR A 68 -3.68 1.80 -27.15
CA THR A 68 -3.44 2.41 -28.47
C THR A 68 -2.63 1.47 -29.36
N LEU A 69 -1.78 0.65 -28.74
CA LEU A 69 -1.00 -0.37 -29.42
C LEU A 69 -1.80 -1.66 -29.56
N ASP A 70 -1.52 -2.38 -30.65
CA ASP A 70 -2.00 -3.75 -30.83
C ASP A 70 -1.16 -4.68 -29.94
N HIS A 71 -1.79 -5.19 -28.90
CA HIS A 71 -1.23 -6.20 -28.01
C HIS A 71 -1.60 -7.60 -28.49
N GLY A 72 -0.95 -8.60 -27.92
CA GLY A 72 -1.06 -9.97 -28.38
C GLY A 72 0.17 -10.79 -28.05
N GLY A 73 0.10 -12.07 -28.44
CA GLY A 73 1.10 -13.08 -28.15
C GLY A 73 0.60 -14.09 -27.13
N THR A 74 1.53 -14.83 -26.54
CA THR A 74 1.23 -15.92 -25.59
C THR A 74 1.01 -15.44 -24.16
N TRP A 75 1.29 -14.16 -23.88
CA TRP A 75 1.05 -13.56 -22.56
C TRP A 75 0.67 -12.08 -22.61
N LEU A 76 -0.06 -11.66 -21.58
CA LEU A 76 -0.42 -10.27 -21.31
C LEU A 76 -0.18 -9.98 -19.83
N GLU A 77 0.39 -8.82 -19.53
CA GLU A 77 0.39 -8.23 -18.21
C GLU A 77 -0.41 -6.93 -18.20
N VAL A 78 -1.28 -6.77 -17.21
CA VAL A 78 -2.01 -5.54 -16.97
C VAL A 78 -1.72 -5.09 -15.55
N GLU A 79 -1.15 -3.90 -15.40
CA GLU A 79 -0.95 -3.27 -14.12
C GLU A 79 -2.14 -2.38 -13.78
N THR A 80 -2.77 -2.63 -12.63
CA THR A 80 -3.83 -1.77 -12.10
C THR A 80 -3.34 -1.05 -10.85
N ILE A 81 -3.72 0.21 -10.70
CA ILE A 81 -3.48 1.02 -9.51
C ILE A 81 -4.78 1.12 -8.70
N GLU A 82 -4.65 0.92 -7.40
CA GLU A 82 -5.69 1.12 -6.41
C GLU A 82 -5.23 2.17 -5.41
N ILE A 83 -6.05 3.20 -5.16
CA ILE A 83 -5.83 4.15 -4.07
C ILE A 83 -6.89 3.90 -3.00
N GLY A 84 -6.42 3.72 -1.76
CA GLY A 84 -7.19 3.23 -0.62
C GLY A 84 -7.07 1.72 -0.41
N TYR A 85 -7.72 1.23 0.65
CA TYR A 85 -7.56 -0.14 1.09
C TYR A 85 -8.62 -1.08 0.51
N ALA A 86 -8.18 -2.05 -0.29
CA ALA A 86 -9.01 -3.10 -0.87
C ALA A 86 -8.83 -4.47 -0.18
N LYS A 87 -9.95 -5.14 0.05
CA LYS A 87 -10.06 -6.47 0.68
C LYS A 87 -9.94 -7.61 -0.31
N THR A 88 -10.62 -7.52 -1.45
CA THR A 88 -10.67 -8.58 -2.46
C THR A 88 -10.50 -8.00 -3.85
N ARG A 89 -9.85 -8.77 -4.74
CA ARG A 89 -9.52 -8.37 -6.11
C ARG A 89 -9.74 -9.53 -7.07
N SER A 90 -10.09 -9.24 -8.31
CA SER A 90 -10.11 -10.22 -9.40
C SER A 90 -9.85 -9.54 -10.74
N ALA A 91 -9.31 -10.28 -11.70
CA ALA A 91 -9.15 -9.83 -13.07
C ALA A 91 -9.35 -10.98 -14.06
N THR A 92 -9.83 -10.64 -15.25
CA THR A 92 -10.05 -11.56 -16.36
C THR A 92 -9.64 -10.92 -17.68
N LEU A 93 -9.19 -11.73 -18.63
CA LEU A 93 -9.10 -11.40 -20.04
C LEU A 93 -10.01 -12.36 -20.81
N ASN A 94 -10.95 -11.82 -21.60
CA ASN A 94 -11.93 -12.64 -22.35
C ASN A 94 -12.62 -13.70 -21.47
N SER A 95 -13.03 -13.29 -20.25
CA SER A 95 -13.65 -14.14 -19.22
C SER A 95 -12.75 -15.24 -18.64
N THR A 96 -11.47 -15.31 -19.00
CA THR A 96 -10.49 -16.19 -18.38
C THR A 96 -9.81 -15.48 -17.23
N ASN A 97 -9.77 -16.13 -16.06
CA ASN A 97 -9.12 -15.55 -14.86
C ASN A 97 -7.63 -15.29 -15.10
N MET A 98 -7.17 -14.12 -14.69
CA MET A 98 -5.76 -13.76 -14.67
C MET A 98 -5.16 -14.03 -13.29
N THR A 99 -3.86 -14.30 -13.27
CA THR A 99 -3.10 -14.51 -12.03
C THR A 99 -2.56 -13.19 -11.50
N LEU A 100 -2.79 -12.86 -10.22
CA LEU A 100 -2.10 -11.74 -9.57
C LEU A 100 -0.65 -12.13 -9.30
N LYS A 101 0.30 -11.61 -10.07
CA LYS A 101 1.74 -11.94 -9.97
C LYS A 101 2.47 -11.08 -8.95
N SER A 102 2.09 -9.82 -8.84
CA SER A 102 2.73 -8.85 -7.95
C SER A 102 1.68 -7.92 -7.34
N LYS A 103 1.96 -7.51 -6.11
CA LYS A 103 1.20 -6.48 -5.39
C LYS A 103 2.20 -5.63 -4.60
N LYS A 104 2.49 -4.43 -5.10
CA LYS A 104 3.47 -3.51 -4.52
C LYS A 104 2.75 -2.36 -3.81
N ALA A 105 3.18 -2.04 -2.59
CA ALA A 105 2.66 -0.92 -1.84
C ALA A 105 3.01 0.41 -2.52
N ILE A 106 2.06 1.34 -2.49
CA ILE A 106 2.23 2.73 -2.93
C ILE A 106 2.20 3.60 -1.67
N ASP A 107 3.17 4.51 -1.58
CA ASP A 107 3.29 5.54 -0.55
C ASP A 107 3.52 6.86 -1.31
N LEU A 108 2.49 7.71 -1.35
CA LEU A 108 2.40 8.91 -2.19
C LEU A 108 3.03 10.13 -1.51
N ASP A 109 3.04 10.18 -0.19
CA ASP A 109 3.56 11.31 0.60
C ASP A 109 4.81 10.96 1.43
N ASN A 110 5.29 9.73 1.33
CA ASN A 110 6.51 9.20 1.94
C ASN A 110 6.46 9.22 3.48
N ASP A 111 5.26 9.06 4.06
CA ASP A 111 5.03 8.97 5.50
C ASP A 111 5.17 7.53 6.05
N ARG A 112 5.48 6.56 5.16
CA ARG A 112 5.59 5.13 5.44
C ARG A 112 4.25 4.47 5.77
N ILE A 113 3.14 5.07 5.36
CA ILE A 113 1.80 4.51 5.33
C ILE A 113 1.51 4.06 3.90
N ILE A 114 0.72 2.99 3.78
CA ILE A 114 0.35 2.45 2.47
C ILE A 114 -0.89 3.20 2.00
N ASP A 115 -0.77 4.00 0.95
CA ASP A 115 -1.89 4.70 0.33
C ASP A 115 -2.65 3.82 -0.66
N GLY A 116 -1.99 2.77 -1.17
CA GLY A 116 -2.53 2.01 -2.28
C GLY A 116 -1.67 0.83 -2.70
N TRP A 117 -2.07 0.22 -3.80
CA TRP A 117 -1.40 -0.95 -4.34
C TRP A 117 -1.30 -0.89 -5.86
N ALA A 118 -0.11 -1.18 -6.39
CA ALA A 118 0.10 -1.54 -7.78
C ALA A 118 0.01 -3.06 -7.93
N CYS A 119 -0.97 -3.54 -8.69
CA CYS A 119 -1.26 -4.95 -8.88
C CYS A 119 -0.98 -5.36 -10.32
N VAL A 120 -0.09 -6.34 -10.53
CA VAL A 120 0.22 -6.88 -11.87
C VAL A 120 -0.54 -8.18 -12.07
N TRP A 121 -1.42 -8.18 -13.06
CA TRP A 121 -2.21 -9.34 -13.48
C TRP A 121 -1.60 -9.96 -14.72
N ARG A 122 -1.43 -11.29 -14.71
CA ARG A 122 -0.85 -12.06 -15.82
C ARG A 122 -1.87 -13.00 -16.43
N TYR A 123 -2.00 -12.91 -17.75
CA TYR A 123 -2.67 -13.90 -18.59
C TYR A 123 -1.61 -14.66 -19.39
N GLU A 124 -1.76 -15.98 -19.52
CA GLU A 124 -0.91 -16.84 -20.34
C GLU A 124 -1.78 -17.81 -21.12
N ASN A 125 -1.50 -17.95 -22.41
CA ASN A 125 -2.16 -18.88 -23.31
C ASN A 125 -1.17 -19.32 -24.40
N SER A 126 -0.84 -20.61 -24.44
CA SER A 126 0.10 -21.17 -25.42
C SER A 126 -0.37 -21.04 -26.87
N TYR A 127 -1.68 -20.86 -27.10
CA TYR A 127 -2.25 -20.65 -28.44
C TYR A 127 -2.25 -19.19 -28.88
N GLY A 128 -1.84 -18.28 -27.98
CA GLY A 128 -1.84 -16.85 -28.21
C GLY A 128 -3.21 -16.18 -28.06
N PHE A 129 -3.18 -14.85 -28.04
CA PHE A 129 -4.34 -13.97 -28.22
C PHE A 129 -3.91 -12.79 -29.10
N GLU A 130 -4.87 -12.16 -29.77
CA GLU A 130 -4.61 -10.99 -30.64
C GLU A 130 -5.29 -9.71 -30.17
N ALA A 131 -6.32 -9.84 -29.32
CA ALA A 131 -7.09 -8.73 -28.74
C ALA A 131 -7.99 -9.29 -27.63
N GLY A 132 -8.61 -8.42 -26.83
CA GLY A 132 -9.59 -8.88 -25.85
C GLY A 132 -10.16 -7.81 -24.94
N THR A 133 -11.10 -8.21 -24.10
CA THR A 133 -11.61 -7.34 -23.04
C THR A 133 -11.00 -7.75 -21.70
N PHE A 134 -10.21 -6.85 -21.13
CA PHE A 134 -9.78 -6.92 -19.74
C PHE A 134 -10.90 -6.40 -18.83
N LYS A 135 -11.22 -7.18 -17.80
CA LYS A 135 -12.12 -6.75 -16.73
C LYS A 135 -11.46 -7.01 -15.40
N ALA A 136 -11.57 -6.05 -14.48
CA ALA A 136 -11.08 -6.22 -13.12
C ALA A 136 -12.06 -5.64 -12.11
N SER A 137 -12.01 -6.16 -10.89
CA SER A 137 -12.84 -5.72 -9.77
C SER A 137 -11.99 -5.60 -8.52
N SER A 138 -12.23 -4.56 -7.74
CA SER A 138 -11.60 -4.33 -6.45
C SER A 138 -12.63 -3.85 -5.44
N LYS A 139 -12.71 -4.53 -4.29
CA LYS A 139 -13.68 -4.25 -3.23
C LYS A 139 -13.00 -3.65 -2.01
N SER A 140 -13.49 -2.52 -1.51
CA SER A 140 -12.93 -1.85 -0.35
C SER A 140 -13.00 -2.71 0.92
N ALA A 141 -11.97 -2.60 1.76
CA ALA A 141 -11.92 -3.18 3.09
C ALA A 141 -12.72 -2.39 4.13
N ASN A 142 -12.88 -1.09 3.90
CA ASN A 142 -13.45 -0.15 4.85
C ASN A 142 -14.76 0.44 4.31
N SER A 143 -15.60 0.97 5.20
CA SER A 143 -16.85 1.65 4.84
C SER A 143 -16.58 2.73 3.79
N PRO A 144 -17.37 2.82 2.70
CA PRO A 144 -18.68 2.19 2.49
C PRO A 144 -18.65 0.78 1.88
N TRP A 145 -17.50 0.10 1.85
CA TRP A 145 -17.32 -1.22 1.24
C TRP A 145 -17.71 -1.27 -0.25
N ASN A 146 -17.51 -0.15 -0.93
CA ASN A 146 -17.75 -0.04 -2.36
C ASN A 146 -16.90 -1.03 -3.16
N THR A 147 -17.43 -1.43 -4.30
CA THR A 147 -16.70 -2.20 -5.31
C THR A 147 -16.49 -1.31 -6.52
N MET A 148 -15.24 -1.16 -6.95
CA MET A 148 -14.88 -0.50 -8.19
C MET A 148 -14.59 -1.56 -9.25
N ASN A 149 -14.99 -1.28 -10.49
CA ASN A 149 -14.83 -2.20 -11.61
C ASN A 149 -14.19 -1.48 -12.79
N ILE A 150 -13.41 -2.22 -13.56
CA ILE A 150 -12.78 -1.79 -14.81
C ILE A 150 -13.32 -2.67 -15.94
N THR A 151 -13.60 -2.06 -17.08
CA THR A 151 -13.71 -2.73 -18.38
C THR A 151 -12.83 -1.95 -19.33
N PHE A 152 -11.85 -2.63 -19.92
CA PHE A 152 -10.80 -2.01 -20.74
C PHE A 152 -10.49 -2.91 -21.92
N TYR A 153 -10.45 -2.36 -23.12
CA TYR A 153 -10.20 -3.10 -24.34
C TYR A 153 -8.69 -3.18 -24.61
N ILE A 154 -8.25 -4.37 -25.01
CA ILE A 154 -6.90 -4.66 -25.47
C ILE A 154 -7.03 -4.80 -26.97
N HIS A 155 -6.55 -3.80 -27.71
CA HIS A 155 -6.43 -3.85 -29.17
C HIS A 155 -5.47 -4.94 -29.60
#